data_AF-L1JKG4-F1
#
_entry.id   AF-L1JKG4-F1
#
_cell.length_a   1.000
_cell.length_b   1.000
_cell.length_c   1.000
_cell.angle_alpha   90.00
_cell.angle_beta   90.00
_cell.angle_gamma   90.00
#
_symmetry.space_group_name_H-M   'P 1'
#
loop_
_entity.id
_entity.type
_entity.pdbx_description
1 polymer ?
#
loop_
_entity_poly.entity_id
_entity_poly.type
_entity_poly.pdbx_seq_one_letter_code
_entity_poly.pdbx_strand_id
1 'polypeptide(L)' 'MNKKRLSTEDKIHIVSLFYGSSRDRATRVSQSHIAKMYGKSRAAISKILRAEQVEALLEKTLEGETGDDE' A
#
# COMPACT_ATOMS: atom_id res chain seq x y z
N MET A 1 12.12 16.54 -10.18
CA MET A 1 10.93 15.66 -10.16
C MET A 1 10.40 15.55 -8.74
N ASN A 2 9.36 16.33 -8.41
CA ASN A 2 8.71 16.30 -7.10
C ASN A 2 7.95 14.98 -6.95
N LYS A 3 8.55 14.00 -6.27
CA LYS A 3 7.88 12.73 -5.96
C LYS A 3 6.80 13.02 -4.91
N LYS A 4 5.54 13.19 -5.34
CA LYS A 4 4.38 13.39 -4.46
C LYS A 4 4.36 12.32 -3.36
N ARG A 5 4.21 12.69 -2.09
CA ARG A 5 4.13 11.71 -1.00
C ARG A 5 2.88 10.83 -1.22
N LEU A 6 3.01 9.52 -0.99
CA LEU A 6 1.86 8.60 -1.07
C LEU A 6 0.94 8.85 0.12
N SER A 7 -0.35 8.97 -0.14
CA SER A 7 -1.38 9.05 0.90
C SER A 7 -1.54 7.70 1.62
N THR A 8 -2.31 7.68 2.71
CA THR A 8 -2.70 6.44 3.39
C THR A 8 -3.47 5.53 2.43
N GLU A 9 -4.43 6.09 1.69
CA GLU A 9 -5.21 5.37 0.67
C GLU A 9 -4.32 4.76 -0.43
N ASP A 10 -3.33 5.51 -0.93
CA ASP A 10 -2.37 5.00 -1.91
C ASP A 10 -1.64 3.76 -1.40
N LYS A 11 -1.23 3.78 -0.13
CA LYS A 11 -0.53 2.65 0.50
C LYS A 11 -1.44 1.45 0.66
N ILE A 12 -2.71 1.66 1.06
CA ILE A 12 -3.70 0.58 1.19
C ILE A 12 -3.94 -0.06 -0.18
N HIS A 13 -4.10 0.75 -1.22
CA HIS A 13 -4.28 0.24 -2.57
C HIS A 13 -3.03 -0.53 -3.07
N ILE A 14 -1.81 -0.06 -2.77
CA ILE A 14 -0.56 -0.81 -3.03
C ILE A 14 -0.57 -2.18 -2.34
N VAL A 15 -0.98 -2.24 -1.08
CA VAL A 15 -1.09 -3.50 -0.30
C VAL A 15 -2.13 -4.42 -0.94
N SER A 16 -3.30 -3.89 -1.31
CA SER A 16 -4.37 -4.64 -1.98
C SER A 16 -3.93 -5.19 -3.35
N LEU A 17 -3.21 -4.42 -4.17
CA LEU A 17 -2.69 -4.90 -5.46
C LEU A 17 -1.67 -6.04 -5.30
N PHE A 18 -0.87 -6.02 -4.24
CA PHE A 18 0.18 -7.02 -4.01
C PHE A 18 -0.34 -8.27 -3.29
N TYR A 19 -1.21 -8.12 -2.29
CA TYR A 19 -1.72 -9.20 -1.45
C TYR A 19 -3.15 -9.64 -1.80
N GLY A 20 -3.98 -8.74 -2.31
CA GLY A 20 -5.42 -8.92 -2.53
C GLY A 20 -5.83 -9.53 -3.87
N SER A 21 -4.93 -9.65 -4.84
CA SER A 21 -5.24 -10.32 -6.12
C SER A 21 -5.19 -11.85 -5.98
N SER A 22 -6.30 -12.38 -5.46
CA SER A 22 -6.75 -13.78 -5.49
C SER A 22 -5.79 -14.87 -4.97
N ARG A 23 -6.36 -16.06 -4.76
CA ARG A 23 -5.65 -17.28 -4.29
C ARG A 23 -4.53 -17.69 -5.25
N ASP A 24 -4.62 -17.23 -6.50
CA ASP A 24 -3.63 -17.44 -7.55
C ASP A 24 -2.49 -16.42 -7.49
N ARG A 25 -1.27 -16.92 -7.23
CA ARG A 25 -0.05 -16.12 -7.34
C ARG A 25 0.13 -15.47 -8.73
N ALA A 26 -0.49 -16.03 -9.76
CA ALA A 26 -0.43 -15.55 -11.14
C ALA A 26 -1.13 -14.20 -11.35
N THR A 27 -2.12 -13.84 -10.52
CA THR A 27 -2.85 -12.56 -10.64
C THR A 27 -2.23 -11.43 -9.83
N ARG A 28 -1.17 -11.71 -9.04
CA ARG A 28 -0.53 -10.69 -8.21
C ARG A 28 0.26 -9.70 -9.03
N VAL A 29 0.03 -8.41 -8.79
CA VAL A 29 0.76 -7.35 -9.46
C VAL A 29 2.18 -7.27 -8.88
N SER A 30 3.20 -7.38 -9.74
CA SER A 30 4.59 -7.30 -9.29
C SER A 30 4.93 -5.92 -8.71
N GLN A 31 5.84 -5.87 -7.73
CA GLN A 31 6.30 -4.60 -7.13
C GLN A 31 6.87 -3.62 -8.17
N SER A 32 7.51 -4.13 -9.22
CA SER A 32 8.03 -3.32 -10.33
C SER A 32 6.91 -2.66 -11.13
N HIS A 33 5.79 -3.35 -11.32
CA HIS A 33 4.63 -2.81 -12.01
C HIS A 33 3.89 -1.78 -11.14
N ILE A 34 3.70 -2.07 -9.86
CA ILE A 34 3.16 -1.13 -8.87
C ILE A 34 4.05 0.13 -8.79
N ALA A 35 5.37 -0.02 -8.77
CA ALA A 35 6.30 1.09 -8.74
C ALA A 35 6.12 2.03 -9.94
N LYS A 36 5.90 1.49 -11.14
CA LYS A 36 5.60 2.29 -12.35
C LYS A 36 4.27 3.02 -12.22
N MET A 37 3.22 2.34 -11.76
CA MET A 37 1.88 2.91 -11.58
C MET A 37 1.90 4.14 -10.65
N TYR A 38 2.69 4.10 -9.58
CA TYR A 38 2.78 5.17 -8.58
C TYR A 38 3.96 6.14 -8.79
N GLY A 39 4.73 6.00 -9.87
CA GLY A 39 5.93 6.81 -10.11
C GLY A 39 6.97 6.69 -8.98
N LYS A 40 7.09 5.50 -8.37
CA LYS A 40 7.99 5.18 -7.26
C LYS A 40 9.11 4.25 -7.67
N SER A 41 10.10 4.11 -6.80
CA SER A 41 11.10 3.05 -6.93
C SER A 41 10.56 1.74 -6.35
N ARG A 42 11.04 0.60 -6.88
CA ARG A 42 10.73 -0.73 -6.32
C ARG A 42 11.07 -0.81 -4.84
N ALA A 43 12.17 -0.18 -4.41
CA ALA A 43 12.57 -0.12 -3.00
C ALA A 43 11.56 0.63 -2.12
N ALA A 44 10.92 1.69 -2.63
CA ALA A 44 9.87 2.40 -1.90
C ALA A 44 8.61 1.53 -1.74
N ILE A 45 8.22 0.80 -2.80
CA ILE A 45 7.11 -0.17 -2.73
C ILE A 45 7.44 -1.29 -1.73
N SER A 46 8.66 -1.84 -1.79
CA SER A 46 9.12 -2.89 -0.87
C SER A 46 9.09 -2.44 0.59
N LYS A 47 9.35 -1.16 0.90
CA LYS A 47 9.22 -0.63 2.27
C LYS A 47 7.78 -0.62 2.76
N ILE A 48 6.82 -0.28 1.89
CA ILE A 48 5.38 -0.26 2.21
C ILE A 48 4.87 -1.68 2.45
N LEU A 49 5.35 -2.65 1.67
CA LEU A 49 4.95 -4.05 1.77
C LEU A 49 5.67 -4.84 2.88
N ARG A 50 6.37 -4.18 3.80
CA ARG A 50 6.93 -4.86 4.98
C ARG A 50 5.81 -5.16 5.97
N ALA A 51 5.82 -6.35 6.57
CA ALA A 51 4.77 -6.81 7.49
C ALA A 51 4.42 -5.75 8.56
N GLU A 52 5.41 -5.25 9.29
CA GLU A 52 5.24 -4.20 10.30
C GLU A 52 4.55 -2.93 9.75
N GLN A 53 4.89 -2.51 8.54
CA GLN A 53 4.31 -1.31 7.91
C GLN A 53 2.90 -1.56 7.40
N VAL A 54 2.59 -2.79 6.99
CA VAL A 54 1.24 -3.21 6.59
C VAL A 54 0.35 -3.34 7.81
N GLU A 55 0.82 -3.97 8.89
CA GLU A 55 0.10 -4.09 10.16
C GLU A 55 -0.25 -2.72 10.73
N ALA A 56 0.72 -1.82 10.84
CA ALA A 56 0.49 -0.45 11.31
C ALA A 56 -0.45 0.37 10.38
N LEU A 57 -0.47 0.05 9.08
CA LEU A 57 -1.39 0.70 8.14
C LEU A 57 -2.82 0.19 8.31
N LEU A 58 -2.99 -1.12 8.50
CA LEU A 58 -4.30 -1.74 8.72
C LEU A 58 -4.88 -1.33 10.08
N GLU A 59 -4.07 -1.32 11.13
CA GLU A 59 -4.45 -0.85 12.47
C GLU A 59 -4.98 0.59 12.42
N LYS A 60 -4.24 1.51 11.81
CA LYS A 60 -4.69 2.91 11.63
C LYS A 60 -5.95 3.06 10.78
N THR A 61 -6.18 2.14 9.84
CA THR A 61 -7.39 2.19 9.01
C THR A 61 -8.60 1.70 9.80
N LEU A 62 -8.42 0.73 10.70
CA LEU A 62 -9.46 0.20 11.58
C LEU A 62 -9.77 1.15 12.75
N GLU A 63 -8.77 1.86 13.26
CA GLU A 63 -8.94 2.86 14.32
C GLU A 63 -9.58 4.17 13.81
N GLY A 64 -9.50 4.46 12.50
CA GLY A 64 -10.07 5.65 11.88
C GLY A 64 -11.60 5.67 11.71
N GLU A 65 -12.31 4.61 12.10
CA GLU A 65 -13.78 4.58 12.17
C GLU A 65 -14.33 4.91 13.58
N THR A 66 -13.49 5.32 14.53
CA THR A 66 -13.95 5.80 15.84
C THR A 66 -13.22 7.06 16.26
N GLY A 67 -13.78 8.21 15.89
CA GLY A 67 -13.57 9.48 16.59
C GLY A 67 -12.68 10.47 15.85
N ASP A 68 -13.31 11.39 15.13
CA ASP A 68 -13.00 12.83 15.17
C ASP A 68 -14.08 13.58 14.33
N ASP A 69 -15.29 13.66 14.90
CA ASP A 69 -16.30 14.69 14.61
C ASP A 69 -16.89 15.11 15.96
N GLU A 70 -16.17 15.97 16.70
CA GLU A 70 -16.72 17.11 17.49
C GLU A 70 -15.60 18.04 17.99
#